data_AF-A0A6B3CLW6-F1
#
_entry.id   AF-A0A6B3CLW6-F1
#
_cell.length_a   1.000
_cell.length_b   1.000
_cell.length_c   1.000
_cell.angle_alpha   90.00
_cell.angle_beta   90.00
_cell.angle_gamma   90.00
#
_symmetry.space_group_name_H-M   'P 1'
#
loop_
_entity.id
_entity.type
_entity.pdbx_description
1 polymer ?
#
loop_
_entity_poly.entity_id
_entity_poly.type
_entity_poly.pdbx_seq_one_letter_code
_entity_poly.pdbx_strand_id
1 'polypeptide(L)'
;MTRARIPDCPLARSVEIIDRWWTLEILHVVLCGHTRFSAIRRDLETPADVLAERIAELTAKGLLEADDTADDTAGPGDPTYRATGLGRSLRPVLLVMAAFGNHRLAPEDRSVILVDEETGQEVDPVVVDRATGRRIDSAGFVFARGPKAGEQVAARYPEARAGR
;
A
#
# COMPACT_ATOMS: atom_id res chain seq x y z
N MET A 1 -17.69 8.10 -3.60
CA MET A 1 -16.46 8.19 -4.41
C MET A 1 -15.91 9.60 -4.30
N THR A 2 -14.74 9.76 -3.69
CA THR A 2 -14.01 11.04 -3.67
C THR A 2 -13.35 11.21 -5.03
N ARG A 3 -13.97 11.97 -5.93
CA ARG A 3 -13.37 12.26 -7.24
C ARG A 3 -12.10 13.10 -7.05
N ALA A 4 -11.00 12.68 -7.66
CA ALA A 4 -9.77 13.46 -7.72
C ALA A 4 -10.06 14.92 -8.14
N ARG A 5 -9.71 15.90 -7.29
CA ARG A 5 -9.89 17.33 -7.60
C ARG A 5 -8.90 17.85 -8.65
N ILE A 6 -7.84 17.10 -8.93
CA ILE A 6 -6.83 17.43 -9.95
C ILE A 6 -6.69 16.18 -10.84
N PRO A 7 -7.29 16.17 -12.05
CA PRO A 7 -7.05 15.14 -13.04
C PRO A 7 -5.54 15.01 -13.30
N ASP A 8 -5.05 13.78 -13.46
CA ASP A 8 -3.63 13.47 -13.70
C ASP A 8 -2.64 13.66 -12.53
N CYS A 9 -3.11 14.03 -11.34
CA CYS A 9 -2.27 14.03 -10.14
C CYS A 9 -1.98 12.58 -9.68
N PRO A 10 -0.69 12.18 -9.50
CA PRO A 10 -0.36 10.82 -9.06
C PRO A 10 -0.92 10.52 -7.66
N LEU A 11 -0.92 11.50 -6.75
CA LEU A 11 -1.52 11.34 -5.42
C LEU A 11 -3.03 11.09 -5.52
N ALA A 12 -3.72 11.79 -6.41
CA ALA A 12 -5.15 11.62 -6.57
C ALA A 12 -5.51 10.25 -7.16
N ARG A 13 -4.71 9.76 -8.13
CA ARG A 13 -4.83 8.40 -8.67
C ARG A 13 -4.55 7.33 -7.61
N SER A 14 -3.54 7.53 -6.76
CA SER A 14 -3.26 6.64 -5.63
C SER A 14 -4.42 6.62 -4.63
N VAL A 15 -5.01 7.78 -4.32
CA VAL A 15 -6.16 7.88 -3.43
C VAL A 15 -7.37 7.17 -4.03
N GLU A 16 -7.62 7.20 -5.33
CA GLU A 16 -8.72 6.41 -5.94
C GLU A 16 -8.57 4.89 -5.72
N ILE A 17 -7.34 4.41 -5.63
CA ILE A 17 -7.04 3.00 -5.33
C ILE A 17 -7.21 2.73 -3.83
N ILE A 18 -6.67 3.62 -2.98
CA ILE A 18 -6.58 3.49 -1.51
C ILE A 18 -7.78 4.14 -0.79
N ASP A 19 -8.79 4.61 -1.52
CA ASP A 19 -9.87 5.51 -1.04
C ASP A 19 -10.64 4.95 0.16
N ARG A 20 -10.59 3.64 0.32
CA ARG A 20 -11.07 2.92 1.47
C ARG A 20 -9.90 2.48 2.36
N TRP A 21 -9.93 2.90 3.62
CA TRP A 21 -8.93 2.52 4.64
C TRP A 21 -8.71 1.00 4.72
N TRP A 22 -9.78 0.21 4.61
CA TRP A 22 -9.74 -1.26 4.66
C TRP A 22 -8.94 -1.90 3.51
N THR A 23 -8.69 -1.18 2.40
CA THR A 23 -7.82 -1.67 1.31
C THR A 23 -6.42 -1.96 1.85
N LEU A 24 -5.90 -1.07 2.69
CA LEU A 24 -4.56 -1.21 3.26
C LEU A 24 -4.50 -2.32 4.31
N GLU A 25 -5.58 -2.52 5.07
CA GLU A 25 -5.65 -3.57 6.09
C GLU A 25 -5.64 -4.96 5.47
N ILE A 26 -6.55 -5.21 4.52
CA ILE A 26 -6.60 -6.52 3.84
C ILE A 26 -5.27 -6.78 3.12
N LEU A 27 -4.70 -5.77 2.46
CA LEU A 27 -3.38 -5.94 1.82
C LEU A 27 -2.28 -6.21 2.83
N HIS A 28 -2.26 -5.54 3.99
CA HIS A 28 -1.27 -5.81 5.03
C HIS A 28 -1.34 -7.27 5.50
N VAL A 29 -2.56 -7.74 5.83
CA VAL A 29 -2.81 -9.11 6.28
C VAL A 29 -2.39 -10.15 5.24
N VAL A 30 -2.77 -9.95 3.96
CA VAL A 30 -2.37 -10.85 2.87
C VAL A 30 -0.87 -10.82 2.62
N LEU A 31 -0.23 -9.64 2.67
CA LEU A 31 1.23 -9.51 2.50
C LEU A 31 2.03 -10.09 3.68
N CYS A 32 1.42 -10.21 4.86
CA CYS A 32 1.95 -10.93 6.01
C CYS A 32 1.73 -12.45 5.94
N GLY A 33 1.10 -12.96 4.86
CA GLY A 33 0.96 -14.40 4.60
C GLY A 33 -0.40 -14.99 4.95
N HIS A 34 -1.34 -14.20 5.48
CA HIS A 34 -2.70 -14.65 5.71
C HIS A 34 -3.49 -14.63 4.39
N THR A 35 -3.47 -15.74 3.67
CA THR A 35 -4.06 -15.84 2.33
C THR A 35 -5.48 -16.40 2.32
N ARG A 36 -5.88 -17.17 3.33
CA ARG A 36 -7.23 -17.79 3.41
C ARG A 36 -8.29 -16.79 3.88
N PHE A 37 -9.49 -16.87 3.32
CA PHE A 37 -10.62 -16.01 3.70
C PHE A 37 -10.89 -16.07 5.20
N SER A 38 -10.94 -17.27 5.79
CA SER A 38 -11.18 -17.45 7.22
C SER A 38 -10.10 -16.82 8.10
N ALA A 39 -8.84 -16.87 7.67
CA ALA A 39 -7.69 -16.28 8.36
C ALA A 39 -7.75 -14.75 8.30
N ILE A 40 -7.99 -14.18 7.11
CA ILE A 40 -8.15 -12.73 6.93
C ILE A 40 -9.32 -12.22 7.78
N ARG A 41 -10.44 -12.93 7.79
CA ARG A 41 -11.62 -12.58 8.58
C ARG A 41 -11.33 -12.58 10.08
N ARG A 42 -10.60 -13.58 10.56
CA ARG A 42 -10.22 -13.71 11.96
C ARG A 42 -9.29 -12.58 12.38
N ASP A 43 -8.33 -12.23 11.53
CA ASP A 43 -7.35 -11.19 11.81
C ASP A 43 -7.99 -9.79 11.87
N LEU A 44 -8.90 -9.50 10.93
CA LEU A 44 -9.58 -8.20 10.83
C LEU A 44 -10.87 -8.11 11.66
N GLU A 45 -11.24 -9.17 12.39
CA GLU A 45 -12.48 -9.28 13.17
C GLU A 45 -13.73 -8.75 12.43
N THR A 46 -13.80 -9.00 11.12
CA THR A 46 -14.79 -8.40 10.21
C THR A 46 -15.90 -9.41 9.86
N PRO A 47 -17.17 -8.97 9.72
CA PRO A 47 -18.26 -9.83 9.21
C PRO A 47 -17.95 -10.44 7.83
N ALA A 48 -18.41 -11.67 7.59
CA ALA A 48 -18.06 -12.41 6.37
C ALA A 48 -18.59 -11.76 5.09
N ASP A 49 -19.82 -11.25 5.12
CA ASP A 49 -20.45 -10.53 4.01
C ASP A 49 -19.66 -9.25 3.66
N VAL A 50 -19.27 -8.48 4.67
CA VAL A 50 -18.46 -7.27 4.51
C VAL A 50 -17.07 -7.61 3.96
N LEU A 51 -16.41 -8.65 4.46
CA LEU A 51 -15.11 -9.06 3.95
C LEU A 51 -15.20 -9.53 2.49
N ALA A 52 -16.25 -10.29 2.14
CA ALA A 52 -16.45 -10.78 0.79
C ALA A 52 -16.64 -9.62 -0.21
N GLU A 53 -17.44 -8.61 0.14
CA GLU A 53 -17.60 -7.39 -0.67
C GLU A 53 -16.25 -6.68 -0.88
N ARG A 54 -15.48 -6.48 0.20
CA ARG A 54 -14.17 -5.83 0.15
C ARG A 54 -13.16 -6.59 -0.71
N ILE A 55 -13.07 -7.91 -0.56
CA ILE A 55 -12.18 -8.75 -1.37
C ILE A 55 -12.60 -8.72 -2.85
N ALA A 56 -13.90 -8.72 -3.15
CA ALA A 56 -14.39 -8.60 -4.51
C ALA A 56 -13.99 -7.25 -5.13
N GLU A 57 -14.08 -6.15 -4.37
CA GLU A 57 -13.59 -4.84 -4.80
C GLU A 57 -12.07 -4.83 -5.07
N LEU A 58 -11.25 -5.43 -4.20
CA LEU A 58 -9.80 -5.49 -4.40
C LEU A 58 -9.42 -6.35 -5.61
N THR A 59 -10.15 -7.44 -5.82
CA THR A 59 -9.98 -8.29 -7.01
C THR A 59 -10.36 -7.52 -8.27
N ALA A 60 -11.47 -6.78 -8.25
CA ALA A 60 -11.89 -5.94 -9.37
C ALA A 60 -10.89 -4.80 -9.68
N LYS A 61 -10.24 -4.25 -8.64
CA LYS A 61 -9.14 -3.27 -8.78
C LYS A 61 -7.80 -3.92 -9.18
N GLY A 62 -7.73 -5.25 -9.30
CA GLY A 62 -6.51 -5.99 -9.66
C GLY A 62 -5.44 -5.97 -8.57
N LEU A 63 -5.81 -5.74 -7.31
CA LEU A 63 -4.90 -5.73 -6.15
C LEU A 63 -4.72 -7.13 -5.56
N LEU A 64 -5.80 -7.93 -5.56
CA LEU A 64 -5.81 -9.32 -5.15
C LEU A 64 -6.24 -10.21 -6.31
N GLU A 65 -5.90 -11.48 -6.23
CA GLU A 65 -6.40 -12.54 -7.11
C GLU A 65 -6.58 -13.83 -6.31
N ALA A 66 -7.49 -14.69 -6.79
CA ALA A 66 -7.67 -16.03 -6.22
C ALA A 66 -6.39 -16.85 -6.41
N ASP A 67 -6.05 -17.65 -5.39
CA ASP A 67 -4.85 -18.47 -5.38
C ASP A 67 -5.17 -19.96 -5.44
N ASP A 68 -5.46 -20.43 -6.65
CA ASP A 68 -5.78 -21.85 -6.94
C ASP A 68 -4.58 -22.80 -6.76
N THR A 69 -3.39 -22.27 -6.44
CA THR A 69 -2.19 -23.08 -6.18
C THR A 69 -1.99 -23.40 -4.71
N ALA A 70 -2.78 -22.78 -3.84
CA ALA A 70 -2.73 -23.04 -2.41
C ALA A 70 -3.23 -24.46 -2.12
N ASP A 71 -2.42 -25.22 -1.37
CA ASP A 71 -2.65 -26.63 -1.05
C ASP A 71 -4.08 -26.86 -0.48
N ASP A 72 -4.83 -27.74 -1.15
CA ASP A 72 -6.24 -28.13 -0.91
C ASP A 72 -6.47 -28.85 0.45
N THR A 73 -5.53 -28.75 1.38
CA THR A 73 -5.56 -29.42 2.68
C THR A 73 -6.58 -28.81 3.66
N ALA A 74 -7.11 -27.62 3.37
CA ALA A 74 -8.26 -27.04 4.07
C ALA A 74 -9.50 -27.26 3.18
N GLY A 75 -10.47 -28.04 3.67
CA GLY A 75 -11.58 -28.56 2.87
C GLY A 75 -12.42 -27.54 2.08
N PRO A 76 -13.34 -28.03 1.23
CA PRO A 76 -14.11 -27.18 0.30
C PRO A 76 -14.87 -26.07 1.05
N GLY A 77 -14.54 -24.80 0.75
CA GLY A 77 -15.28 -23.64 1.26
C GLY A 77 -14.46 -22.47 1.82
N ASP A 78 -13.12 -22.53 1.83
CA ASP A 78 -12.26 -21.44 2.33
C ASP A 78 -11.28 -20.93 1.25
N PRO A 79 -11.72 -20.02 0.36
CA PRO A 79 -10.91 -19.57 -0.76
C PRO A 79 -9.66 -18.82 -0.30
N THR A 80 -8.61 -18.93 -1.11
CA THR A 80 -7.29 -18.32 -0.91
C THR A 80 -7.09 -17.15 -1.86
N TYR A 81 -6.39 -16.13 -1.37
CA TYR A 81 -6.10 -14.91 -2.11
C TYR A 81 -4.62 -14.54 -1.97
N ARG A 82 -4.04 -14.04 -3.05
CA ARG A 82 -2.68 -13.49 -3.06
C ARG A 82 -2.68 -12.07 -3.62
N ALA A 83 -1.76 -11.25 -3.15
CA ALA A 83 -1.54 -9.91 -3.70
C ALA A 83 -0.93 -10.02 -5.10
N THR A 84 -1.50 -9.30 -6.08
CA THR A 84 -0.95 -9.22 -7.44
C THR A 84 0.34 -8.39 -7.47
N GLY A 85 0.95 -8.21 -8.66
CA GLY A 85 2.04 -7.26 -8.83
C GLY A 85 1.66 -5.82 -8.41
N LEU A 86 0.41 -5.40 -8.70
CA LEU A 86 -0.10 -4.10 -8.28
C LEU A 86 -0.31 -4.06 -6.75
N GLY A 87 -0.91 -5.11 -6.16
CA GLY A 87 -1.09 -5.21 -4.71
C GLY A 87 0.24 -5.14 -3.95
N ARG A 88 1.26 -5.88 -4.40
CA ARG A 88 2.61 -5.86 -3.82
C ARG A 88 3.29 -4.50 -3.93
N SER A 89 2.96 -3.71 -4.96
CA SER A 89 3.52 -2.36 -5.13
C SER A 89 3.10 -1.38 -4.03
N LEU A 90 2.05 -1.70 -3.24
CA LEU A 90 1.62 -0.90 -2.09
C LEU A 90 2.37 -1.22 -0.80
N ARG A 91 3.19 -2.29 -0.76
CA ARG A 91 3.95 -2.64 0.44
C ARG A 91 4.80 -1.48 0.99
N PRO A 92 5.57 -0.73 0.18
CA PRO A 92 6.32 0.43 0.68
C PRO A 92 5.42 1.51 1.31
N VAL A 93 4.21 1.71 0.79
CA VAL A 93 3.24 2.67 1.35
C VAL A 93 2.80 2.23 2.75
N LEU A 94 2.51 0.94 2.93
CA LEU A 94 2.15 0.37 4.24
C LEU A 94 3.28 0.54 5.26
N LEU A 95 4.53 0.25 4.88
CA LEU A 95 5.68 0.35 5.78
C LEU A 95 5.89 1.80 6.26
N VAL A 96 5.90 2.76 5.34
CA VAL A 96 6.08 4.18 5.69
C VAL A 96 4.88 4.70 6.49
N MET A 97 3.66 4.24 6.19
CA MET A 97 2.47 4.62 6.94
C MET A 97 2.48 4.07 8.37
N ALA A 98 2.94 2.84 8.59
CA ALA A 98 3.07 2.26 9.92
C ALA A 98 4.10 3.04 10.77
N ALA A 99 5.27 3.34 10.19
CA ALA A 99 6.28 4.18 10.86
C ALA A 99 5.75 5.58 11.17
N PHE A 100 5.00 6.19 10.23
CA PHE A 100 4.31 7.44 10.48
C PHE A 100 3.27 7.31 11.60
N GLY A 101 2.52 6.21 11.71
CA GLY A 101 1.59 5.97 12.83
C GLY A 101 2.30 6.01 14.19
N ASN A 102 3.51 5.46 14.24
CA ASN A 102 4.34 5.39 15.44
C ASN A 102 5.15 6.66 15.74
N HIS A 103 5.15 7.68 14.86
CA HIS A 103 6.10 8.81 14.96
C HIS A 103 5.99 9.67 16.23
N ARG A 104 4.84 9.62 16.93
CA ARG A 104 4.62 10.34 18.19
C ARG A 104 4.65 9.45 19.42
N LEU A 105 4.80 8.14 19.23
CA LEU A 105 4.82 7.16 20.31
C LEU A 105 6.27 6.95 20.76
N ALA A 106 6.47 6.87 22.07
CA ALA A 106 7.71 6.32 22.61
C ALA A 106 7.84 4.84 22.17
N PRO A 107 9.05 4.30 22.00
CA PRO A 107 9.24 2.91 21.58
C PRO A 107 8.43 1.89 22.40
N GLU A 108 8.34 2.09 23.71
CA GLU A 108 7.60 1.27 24.66
C GLU A 108 6.07 1.30 24.50
N ASP A 109 5.53 2.34 23.85
CA ASP A 109 4.09 2.53 23.63
C ASP A 109 3.61 1.97 22.27
N ARG A 110 4.51 1.43 21.45
CA ARG A 110 4.19 0.94 20.10
C ARG A 110 3.66 -0.49 20.15
N SER A 111 2.40 -0.67 19.78
CA SER A 111 1.78 -2.01 19.71
C SER A 111 2.30 -2.88 18.57
N VAL A 112 2.75 -2.27 17.47
CA VAL A 112 3.27 -2.96 16.28
C VAL A 112 4.47 -2.18 15.76
N ILE A 113 5.58 -2.89 15.52
CA ILE A 113 6.81 -2.34 14.94
C ILE A 113 7.25 -3.16 13.73
N LEU A 114 7.90 -2.51 12.78
CA LEU A 114 8.59 -3.19 11.70
C LEU A 114 9.96 -3.63 12.22
N VAL A 115 10.28 -4.91 12.08
CA VAL A 115 11.61 -5.43 12.45
C VAL A 115 12.27 -6.10 11.26
N ASP A 116 13.60 -6.07 11.27
CA ASP A 116 14.41 -6.95 10.44
C ASP A 116 14.31 -8.38 11.02
N GLU A 117 13.88 -9.33 10.21
CA GLU A 117 13.59 -10.70 10.66
C GLU A 117 14.83 -11.45 11.15
N GLU A 118 16.01 -11.13 10.60
CA GLU A 118 17.27 -11.79 10.97
C GLU A 118 17.84 -11.24 12.29
N THR A 119 17.76 -9.92 12.49
CA THR A 119 18.41 -9.23 13.61
C THR A 119 17.46 -8.86 14.76
N GLY A 120 16.14 -8.88 14.51
CA GLY A 120 15.10 -8.44 15.43
C GLY A 120 15.10 -6.94 15.72
N GLN A 121 15.93 -6.15 15.02
CA GLN A 121 16.03 -4.70 15.24
C GLN A 121 14.86 -3.97 14.60
N GLU A 122 14.34 -2.95 15.30
CA GLU A 122 13.31 -2.07 14.74
C GLU A 122 13.86 -1.32 13.52
N VAL A 123 13.07 -1.30 12.44
CA VAL A 123 13.40 -0.66 11.17
C VAL A 123 12.71 0.70 11.10
N ASP A 124 13.51 1.73 10.83
CA ASP A 124 13.01 3.06 10.42
C ASP A 124 13.00 3.17 8.89
N PRO A 125 11.84 3.01 8.21
CA PRO A 125 11.77 2.98 6.76
C PRO A 125 12.03 4.36 6.16
N VAL A 126 12.91 4.40 5.15
CA VAL A 126 13.29 5.62 4.43
C VAL A 126 12.94 5.51 2.95
N VAL A 127 12.66 6.64 2.30
CA VAL A 127 12.41 6.67 0.85
C VAL A 127 13.70 7.04 0.13
N VAL A 128 14.20 6.13 -0.71
CA VAL A 128 15.40 6.34 -1.53
C VAL A 128 15.05 6.37 -3.01
N ASP A 129 15.80 7.18 -3.77
CA ASP A 129 15.86 7.02 -5.21
C ASP A 129 16.64 5.74 -5.53
N ARG A 130 16.00 4.81 -6.22
CA ARG A 130 16.59 3.51 -6.58
C ARG A 130 17.85 3.68 -7.44
N ALA A 131 17.93 4.71 -8.28
CA ALA A 131 19.04 4.87 -9.21
C ALA A 131 20.31 5.39 -8.51
N THR A 132 20.15 6.35 -7.61
CA THR A 132 21.29 7.00 -6.94
C THR A 132 21.54 6.53 -5.51
N GLY A 133 20.59 5.83 -4.90
CA GLY A 133 20.62 5.46 -3.47
C GLY A 133 20.40 6.65 -2.52
N ARG A 134 20.15 7.85 -3.03
CA ARG A 134 19.95 9.05 -2.20
C ARG A 134 18.58 9.03 -1.53
N ARG A 135 18.52 9.44 -0.27
CA ARG A 135 17.26 9.69 0.46
C ARG A 135 16.49 10.86 -0.14
N ILE A 136 15.29 10.59 -0.64
CA ILE A 136 14.40 11.59 -1.29
C ILE A 136 13.28 12.09 -0.37
N ASP A 137 13.18 11.53 0.82
CA ASP A 137 12.32 11.99 1.92
C ASP A 137 12.93 13.19 2.69
N SER A 138 14.03 13.75 2.18
CA SER A 138 14.73 14.90 2.72
C SER A 138 14.57 16.16 1.83
N ALA A 139 15.00 17.32 2.34
CA ALA A 139 14.98 18.57 1.58
C ALA A 139 15.85 18.47 0.31
N GLY A 140 15.47 19.18 -0.75
CA GLY A 140 16.22 19.24 -2.01
C GLY A 140 15.65 18.40 -3.16
N PHE A 141 14.52 17.72 -2.94
CA PHE A 141 13.71 17.08 -3.99
C PHE A 141 12.37 17.82 -4.12
N VAL A 142 11.94 18.06 -5.35
CA VAL A 142 10.71 18.82 -5.64
C VAL A 142 9.86 18.08 -6.65
N PHE A 143 8.54 18.22 -6.55
CA PHE A 143 7.63 17.79 -7.59
C PHE A 143 7.73 18.73 -8.79
N ALA A 144 7.85 18.17 -9.99
CA ALA A 144 7.86 18.88 -11.26
C ALA A 144 6.82 18.28 -12.21
N ARG A 145 6.34 19.08 -13.17
CA ARG A 145 5.39 18.62 -14.19
C ARG A 145 6.08 17.68 -15.18
N GLY A 146 5.45 16.54 -15.44
CA GLY A 146 5.91 15.58 -16.45
C GLY A 146 5.50 15.96 -17.87
N PRO A 147 5.97 15.23 -18.90
CA PRO A 147 5.73 15.54 -20.31
C PRO A 147 4.25 15.56 -20.74
N LYS A 148 3.37 14.93 -19.97
CA LYS A 148 1.93 14.82 -20.23
C LYS A 148 1.08 15.59 -19.22
N ALA A 149 1.65 16.60 -18.55
CA ALA A 149 0.90 17.38 -17.57
C ALA A 149 -0.21 18.19 -18.24
N GLY A 150 -1.46 17.95 -17.84
CA GLY A 150 -2.60 18.79 -18.22
C GLY A 150 -2.50 20.19 -17.61
N GLU A 151 -3.38 21.10 -18.05
CA GLU A 151 -3.33 22.53 -17.72
C GLU A 151 -3.28 22.80 -16.20
N GLN A 152 -4.11 22.11 -15.41
CA GLN A 152 -4.15 22.27 -13.94
C GLN A 152 -2.86 21.82 -13.25
N VAL A 153 -2.24 20.73 -13.71
CA VAL A 153 -0.95 20.23 -13.18
C VAL A 153 0.17 21.16 -13.63
N ALA A 154 0.13 21.62 -14.88
CA ALA A 154 1.13 22.51 -15.45
C ALA A 154 1.15 23.89 -14.78
N ALA A 155 0.01 24.39 -14.31
CA ALA A 155 -0.09 25.63 -13.54
C ALA A 155 0.47 25.49 -12.11
N ARG A 156 0.44 24.28 -11.53
CA ARG A 156 0.83 24.04 -10.13
C ARG A 156 2.29 23.65 -9.96
N TYR A 157 2.87 22.95 -10.92
CA TYR A 157 4.21 22.38 -10.81
C TYR A 157 5.17 22.95 -11.87
N PRO A 158 6.42 23.27 -11.50
CA PRO A 158 7.42 23.78 -12.43
C PRO A 158 7.83 22.72 -13.46
N GLU A 159 8.40 23.14 -14.59
CA GLU A 159 9.07 22.22 -15.51
C GLU A 159 10.22 21.51 -14.84
N ALA A 160 10.37 20.21 -15.13
CA ALA A 160 11.58 19.50 -14.79
C ALA A 160 12.74 20.20 -15.53
N ARG A 161 13.72 20.72 -14.78
CA ARG A 161 14.92 21.27 -15.39
C ARG A 161 15.58 20.16 -16.20
N ALA A 162 15.75 20.38 -17.51
CA ALA A 162 16.61 19.52 -18.32
C ALA A 162 17.98 19.46 -17.62
N GLY A 163 18.39 18.25 -17.24
CA GLY A 163 19.69 18.03 -16.61
C GLY A 163 20.79 18.61 -17.51
N ARG A 164 21.75 19.32 -16.90
CA ARG A 164 23.01 19.67 -17.53
C ARG A 164 23.87 18.42 -17.71
#